data_AF-A0A7W1K921-F1
#
_entry.id   AF-A0A7W1K921-F1
#
_cell.length_a   1.000
_cell.length_b   1.000
_cell.length_c   1.000
_cell.angle_alpha   90.00
_cell.angle_beta   90.00
_cell.angle_gamma   90.00
#
_symmetry.space_group_name_H-M   'P 1'
#
loop_
_entity.id
_entity.type
_entity.pdbx_description
1 polymer ?
#
loop_
_entity_poly.entity_id
_entity_poly.type
_entity_poly.pdbx_seq_one_letter_code
_entity_poly.pdbx_strand_id
1 'polypeptide(L)' 'MRLIAPTPAIARDAARYRQLNISLADGFAIATAQARGASLASFDRRVRRALPLVSVALAAELS' A
#
# COMPACT_ATOMS: atom_id res chain seq x y z
N MET A 1 16.54 -11.12 7.00
CA MET A 1 15.28 -10.41 6.69
C MET A 1 15.13 -9.24 7.65
N ARG A 2 15.20 -7.99 7.18
CA ARG A 2 15.14 -6.80 8.05
C ARG A 2 13.68 -6.35 8.17
N LEU A 3 13.11 -6.43 9.37
CA LEU A 3 11.76 -5.92 9.64
C LEU A 3 11.79 -4.39 9.57
N ILE A 4 10.93 -3.81 8.72
CA ILE A 4 10.78 -2.36 8.60
C ILE A 4 9.55 -1.98 9.41
N ALA A 5 9.77 -1.34 10.55
CA ALA A 5 8.67 -0.76 11.32
C ALA A 5 8.08 0.43 10.54
N PRO A 6 6.74 0.56 10.47
CA PRO A 6 6.13 1.73 9.88
C PRO A 6 6.48 2.98 10.71
N THR A 7 6.88 4.04 10.02
CA THR A 7 7.14 5.34 10.64
C THR A 7 5.81 6.08 10.90
N PRO A 8 5.80 7.12 11.74
CA PRO A 8 4.60 7.95 11.92
C PRO A 8 4.09 8.60 10.62
N ALA A 9 4.97 8.83 9.64
CA ALA A 9 4.56 9.32 8.32
C ALA A 9 3.76 8.24 7.56
N ILE A 10 4.27 7.01 7.51
CA ILE A 10 3.57 5.86 6.90
C ILE A 10 2.21 5.63 7.57
N ALA A 11 2.11 5.75 8.90
CA ALA A 11 0.85 5.61 9.61
C ALA A 11 -0.18 6.69 9.23
N ARG A 12 0.26 7.94 9.05
CA ARG A 12 -0.60 9.03 8.58
C ARG A 12 -1.08 8.79 7.15
N ASP A 13 -0.20 8.33 6.27
CA ASP A 13 -0.58 8.03 4.88
C ASP A 13 -1.51 6.82 4.79
N ALA A 14 -1.25 5.76 5.57
CA ALA A 14 -2.14 4.61 5.69
C ALA A 14 -3.56 5.02 6.12
N ALA A 15 -3.66 5.94 7.09
CA ALA A 15 -4.96 6.45 7.54
C ALA A 15 -5.70 7.23 6.45
N ARG A 16 -5.00 7.95 5.57
CA ARG A 16 -5.61 8.67 4.44
C ARG A 16 -6.27 7.72 3.44
N TYR A 17 -5.75 6.50 3.27
CA TYR A 17 -6.32 5.52 2.34
C TYR A 17 -7.68 4.95 2.78
N ARG A 18 -8.13 5.20 4.02
CA ARG A 18 -9.52 4.89 4.43
C ARG A 18 -10.57 5.52 3.51
N GLN A 19 -10.29 6.69 2.92
CA GLN A 19 -11.21 7.35 1.98
C GLN A 19 -11.42 6.55 0.69
N LEU A 20 -10.52 5.62 0.36
CA LEU A 20 -10.60 4.71 -0.78
C LEU A 20 -11.28 3.38 -0.43
N ASN A 21 -11.94 3.30 0.72
CA ASN A 21 -12.54 2.08 1.26
C ASN A 21 -11.53 0.91 1.43
N ILE A 22 -10.29 1.27 1.77
CA ILE A 22 -9.19 0.35 2.04
C ILE A 22 -9.10 0.12 3.56
N SER A 23 -8.82 -1.14 3.96
CA SER A 23 -8.62 -1.46 5.38
C SER A 23 -7.37 -0.76 5.92
N LEU A 24 -7.27 -0.56 7.23
CA LEU A 24 -6.08 0.09 7.79
C LEU A 24 -4.80 -0.73 7.51
N ALA A 25 -4.89 -2.06 7.58
CA ALA A 25 -3.77 -2.96 7.33
C ALA A 25 -3.28 -2.86 5.87
N ASP A 26 -4.20 -2.86 4.90
CA ASP A 26 -3.87 -2.67 3.49
C ASP A 26 -3.32 -1.27 3.24
N GLY A 27 -3.84 -0.26 3.94
CA GLY A 27 -3.33 1.10 3.90
C GLY A 27 -1.85 1.17 4.34
N PHE A 28 -1.46 0.41 5.37
CA PHE A 28 -0.06 0.27 5.77
C PHE A 28 0.80 -0.42 4.71
N ALA A 29 0.28 -1.45 4.05
CA ALA A 29 0.99 -2.14 2.98
C ALA A 29 1.26 -1.19 1.80
N ILE A 30 0.24 -0.43 1.37
CA ILE A 30 0.34 0.57 0.30
C ILE A 30 1.33 1.69 0.70
N ALA A 31 1.15 2.30 1.87
CA ALA A 31 1.99 3.41 2.32
C ALA A 31 3.46 2.99 2.48
N THR A 32 3.70 1.76 2.94
CA THR A 32 5.06 1.20 3.04
C THR A 32 5.67 0.98 1.66
N ALA A 33 4.91 0.41 0.72
CA ALA A 33 5.37 0.20 -0.65
C ALA A 33 5.74 1.53 -1.32
N GLN A 34 4.87 2.54 -1.19
CA GLN A 34 5.10 3.88 -1.73
C GLN A 34 6.33 4.55 -1.13
N ALA A 35 6.48 4.55 0.20
CA ALA A 35 7.63 5.16 0.88
C ALA A 35 8.97 4.50 0.54
N ARG A 36 8.93 3.28 -0.03
CA ARG A 36 10.11 2.51 -0.43
C ARG A 36 10.29 2.42 -1.94
N GLY A 37 9.41 3.01 -2.74
CA GLY A 37 9.42 2.87 -4.19
C GLY A 37 9.27 1.41 -4.65
N ALA A 38 8.56 0.59 -3.87
CA ALA A 38 8.36 -0.83 -4.15
C ALA A 38 7.00 -1.10 -4.80
N SER A 39 6.92 -2.19 -5.58
CA SER A 39 5.64 -2.73 -6.04
C SER A 39 4.92 -3.48 -4.92
N LEU A 40 3.59 -3.47 -4.93
CA LEU A 40 2.77 -4.25 -3.99
C LEU A 40 2.20 -5.49 -4.67
N ALA A 41 2.34 -6.63 -4.01
CA ALA A 41 1.65 -7.87 -4.36
C ALA A 41 0.32 -7.94 -3.59
N SER A 42 -0.82 -8.06 -4.30
CA SER A 42 -2.11 -8.26 -3.66
C SER A 42 -3.11 -8.95 -4.57
N PHE A 43 -3.86 -9.90 -4.01
CA PHE A 43 -5.01 -10.53 -4.66
C PHE A 43 -6.33 -9.82 -4.35
N ASP A 44 -6.33 -8.87 -3.41
CA ASP A 44 -7.53 -8.12 -3.07
C ASP A 44 -7.89 -7.14 -4.20
N ARG A 45 -9.09 -7.29 -4.75
CA ARG A 45 -9.57 -6.48 -5.89
C ARG A 45 -9.68 -4.98 -5.54
N ARG A 46 -10.03 -4.62 -4.31
CA ARG A 46 -10.13 -3.23 -3.86
C ARG A 46 -8.75 -2.60 -3.79
N VAL A 47 -7.78 -3.32 -3.20
CA VAL A 47 -6.38 -2.88 -3.15
C VAL A 47 -5.84 -2.65 -4.55
N ARG A 48 -5.98 -3.65 -5.45
CA ARG A 48 -5.53 -3.55 -6.85
C ARG A 48 -6.11 -2.34 -7.58
N ARG A 49 -7.38 -2.01 -7.35
CA ARG A 49 -8.04 -0.83 -7.95
C ARG A 49 -7.53 0.50 -7.37
N ALA A 50 -7.08 0.51 -6.12
CA ALA A 50 -6.56 1.70 -5.47
C ALA A 50 -5.10 2.02 -5.86
N LEU A 51 -4.29 1.00 -6.21
CA LEU A 51 -2.86 1.15 -6.53
C LEU A 51 -2.52 2.26 -7.55
N PRO A 52 -3.24 2.39 -8.69
CA PRO A 52 -2.97 3.47 -9.65
C PRO A 52 -3.25 4.86 -9.09
N LEU A 53 -4.22 5.00 -8.17
CA LEU A 53 -4.60 6.28 -7.55
C LEU A 53 -3.54 6.80 -6.58
N VAL A 54 -2.68 5.91 -6.09
CA VAL A 54 -1.65 6.19 -5.08
C VAL A 54 -0.23 6.00 -5.63
N SER A 55 -0.10 5.89 -6.97
CA SER A 55 1.19 5.73 -7.67
C SER A 55 2.04 4.55 -7.19
N VAL A 56 1.39 3.44 -6.80
CA VAL A 56 2.08 2.18 -6.45
C VAL A 56 1.84 1.18 -7.57
N ALA A 57 2.88 0.48 -8.02
CA ALA A 57 2.75 -0.54 -9.04
C ALA A 57 2.24 -1.87 -8.44
N LEU A 58 1.37 -2.57 -9.17
CA LEU A 58 1.10 -3.99 -8.89
C LEU A 58 2.33 -4.79 -9.29
N ALA A 59 2.72 -5.79 -8.47
CA ALA A 59 3.80 -6.68 -8.83
C ALA A 59 3.50 -7.42 -10.15
N ALA A 60 4.44 -7.42 -11.09
CA ALA A 60 4.27 -7.95 -12.45
C ALA A 60 3.88 -9.44 -12.47
N GLU A 61 4.37 -10.23 -11.51
CA GLU A 61 4.05 -11.66 -11.34
C GLU A 61 2.59 -11.92 -10.95
N LEU A 62 1.82 -10.86 -10.66
CA LEU A 62 0.41 -10.90 -10.29
C LEU A 62 -0.48 -10.06 -11.22
N SER A 63 0.08 -9.59 -12.35
CA SER A 63 -0.60 -8.71 -13.32
C SER A 63 -1.49 -9.50 -14.27
#